data_AF-A0A943UG82-F1
#
_entry.id   AF-A0A943UG82-F1
#
_cell.length_a   1.000
_cell.length_b   1.000
_cell.length_c   1.000
_cell.angle_alpha   90.00
_cell.angle_beta   90.00
_cell.angle_gamma   90.00
#
_symmetry.space_group_name_H-M   'P 1'
#
loop_
_entity.id
_entity.type
_entity.pdbx_description
1 polymer ?
#
loop_
_entity_poly.entity_id
_entity_poly.type
_entity_poly.pdbx_seq_one_letter_code
_entity_poly.pdbx_strand_id
1 'polypeptide(L)'
;MMDIKELERLAPTADEMLSGLHADETMKRRILSAAREEKKRSVSMPHLVPALCCAALAVACIGMFAPRLSQTAVSAAASPAPVSIDTIAAGDEQAASMTRMADVSGTARVRAAGGSSDSLFASTSGDIPLVAVNGAVYRMLSTPTNVESSLLGDAVGTVSTATDEPSLADDSAMIGGLSNVAEAGQTIYAVSGVDVNTAVACEVGGNMRLFQRVSYAGKGPGGQGLEDTFSVRGQVAELTLSGVGTLIGDAANDAAAVLLDHATLKSADSSARKQTLTVTLTNGLKLQLGVSGDTVSACGKWSCPEFFEAFESGL
;
A
#
# COMPACT_ATOMS: atom_id res chain seq x y z
N MET A 1 38.12 34.40 -20.88
CA MET A 1 38.21 35.32 -19.73
C MET A 1 36.78 35.69 -19.39
N MET A 2 36.15 34.95 -18.48
CA MET A 2 34.76 35.20 -18.07
C MET A 2 34.73 36.37 -17.08
N ASP A 3 33.87 37.34 -17.35
CA ASP A 3 33.76 38.61 -16.64
C ASP A 3 33.37 38.40 -15.17
N ILE A 4 34.24 38.87 -14.27
CA ILE A 4 34.11 38.83 -12.80
C ILE A 4 32.86 39.60 -12.31
N LYS A 5 32.23 40.41 -13.17
CA LYS A 5 31.03 41.20 -12.86
C LYS A 5 29.72 40.40 -12.77
N GLU A 6 29.67 39.19 -13.33
CA GLU A 6 28.48 38.32 -13.24
C GLU A 6 28.41 37.56 -11.90
N LEU A 7 29.54 37.39 -11.19
CA LEU A 7 29.60 36.67 -9.92
C LEU A 7 29.17 37.50 -8.69
N GLU A 8 29.23 38.83 -8.76
CA GLU A 8 28.79 39.71 -7.67
C GLU A 8 27.27 39.92 -7.60
N ARG A 9 26.52 39.51 -8.63
CA ARG A 9 25.06 39.66 -8.68
C ARG A 9 24.26 38.47 -8.14
N LEU A 10 24.92 37.37 -7.78
CA LEU A 10 24.24 36.17 -7.28
C LEU A 10 23.98 36.18 -5.75
N ALA A 11 24.76 36.95 -4.99
CA ALA A 11 24.60 37.04 -3.54
C ALA A 11 23.32 37.76 -3.07
N PRO A 12 22.91 38.92 -3.65
CA PRO A 12 21.71 39.61 -3.17
C PRO A 12 20.39 38.91 -3.55
N THR A 13 20.36 38.12 -4.62
CA THR A 13 19.14 37.44 -5.09
C THR A 13 18.79 36.21 -4.25
N ALA A 14 19.78 35.56 -3.63
CA ALA A 14 19.54 34.43 -2.73
C ALA A 14 19.00 34.88 -1.36
N ASP A 15 19.40 36.07 -0.90
CA ASP A 15 18.96 36.63 0.38
C ASP A 15 17.51 37.14 0.31
N GLU A 16 17.09 37.68 -0.84
CA GLU A 16 15.70 38.12 -1.07
C GLU A 16 14.70 36.96 -1.19
N MET A 17 15.13 35.79 -1.71
CA MET A 17 14.26 34.60 -1.83
C MET A 17 14.16 33.76 -0.53
N LEU A 18 15.03 33.98 0.46
CA LEU A 18 15.08 33.20 1.71
C LEU A 18 14.72 33.99 2.98
N SER A 19 14.56 35.32 2.89
CA SER A 19 14.21 36.21 4.01
C SER A 19 12.80 35.97 4.62
N GLY A 20 12.02 35.02 4.09
CA GLY A 20 10.68 34.70 4.58
C GLY A 20 10.55 33.50 5.52
N LEU A 21 11.59 32.68 5.70
CA LEU A 21 11.53 31.43 6.48
C LEU A 21 12.41 31.49 7.73
N HIS A 22 12.19 32.48 8.58
CA HIS A 22 12.66 32.39 9.96
C HIS A 22 11.65 31.57 10.77
N ALA A 23 12.09 30.44 11.33
CA ALA A 23 11.30 29.62 12.22
C ALA A 23 10.94 30.44 13.47
N ASP A 24 9.70 30.97 13.50
CA ASP A 24 9.24 31.83 14.58
C ASP A 24 9.20 31.08 15.92
N GLU A 25 9.56 31.76 17.01
CA GLU A 25 9.58 31.20 18.38
C GLU A 25 8.17 30.72 18.81
N THR A 26 7.11 31.22 18.18
CA THR A 26 5.75 30.72 18.36
C THR A 26 5.56 29.29 17.82
N MET A 27 6.21 28.95 16.70
CA MET A 27 6.19 27.60 16.12
C MET A 27 6.99 26.63 16.99
N LYS A 28 8.14 27.05 17.52
CA LYS A 28 8.91 26.26 18.49
C LYS A 28 8.12 25.98 19.77
N ARG A 29 7.37 26.97 20.29
CA ARG A 29 6.49 26.75 21.45
C ARG A 29 5.33 25.80 21.15
N ARG A 30 4.74 25.86 19.95
CA ARG A 30 3.70 24.90 19.52
C ARG A 30 4.22 23.48 19.39
N ILE A 31 5.42 23.30 18.84
CA ILE A 31 6.06 21.98 18.72
C ILE A 31 6.36 21.41 20.13
N LEU A 32 6.89 22.25 21.03
CA LEU A 32 7.19 21.82 22.40
C LEU A 32 5.93 21.56 23.23
N SER A 33 4.80 22.26 22.99
CA SER A 33 3.53 21.94 23.65
C SER A 33 2.92 20.65 23.11
N ALA A 34 2.97 20.41 21.80
CA ALA A 34 2.46 19.18 21.18
C ALA A 34 3.25 17.95 21.66
N ALA A 35 4.57 18.05 21.74
CA ALA A 35 5.43 16.97 22.27
C ALA A 35 5.22 16.68 23.77
N ARG A 36 4.66 17.63 24.53
CA ARG A 36 4.33 17.43 25.96
C ARG A 36 2.95 16.81 26.17
N GLU A 37 2.02 16.99 25.24
CA GLU A 37 0.68 16.39 25.31
C GLU A 37 0.69 14.89 24.96
N GLU A 38 1.54 14.45 24.03
CA GLU A 38 1.68 13.02 23.72
C GLU A 38 2.19 12.19 24.91
N LYS A 39 2.93 12.80 25.84
CA LYS A 39 3.55 12.07 26.96
C LYS A 39 2.67 11.90 28.20
N LYS A 40 1.37 12.30 28.16
CA LYS A 40 0.53 12.39 29.36
C LYS A 40 -0.81 11.62 29.37
N ARG A 41 -0.96 10.57 28.55
CA ARG A 41 -2.07 9.61 28.71
C ARG A 41 -1.59 8.17 28.90
N SER A 42 -0.97 7.90 30.06
CA SER A 42 -1.00 6.56 30.64
C SER A 42 -2.28 6.42 31.47
N VAL A 43 -3.36 5.93 30.86
CA VAL A 43 -4.55 5.51 31.60
C VAL A 43 -4.29 4.10 32.13
N SER A 44 -4.21 3.99 33.45
CA SER A 44 -4.15 2.72 34.18
C SER A 44 -5.47 1.97 33.99
N MET A 45 -5.40 0.76 33.41
CA MET A 45 -6.53 -0.19 33.39
C MET A 45 -6.53 -1.03 34.67
N PRO A 46 -7.68 -1.25 35.32
CA PRO A 46 -7.82 -2.33 36.29
C PRO A 46 -8.12 -3.66 35.57
N HIS A 47 -7.35 -4.68 35.93
CA HIS A 47 -7.46 -6.06 35.49
C HIS A 47 -8.76 -6.73 35.99
N LEU A 48 -9.53 -7.33 35.09
CA LEU A 48 -10.47 -8.42 35.41
C LEU A 48 -10.54 -9.41 34.24
N VAL A 49 -10.16 -10.66 34.52
CA VAL A 49 -10.22 -11.85 33.64
C VAL A 49 -10.62 -13.03 34.57
N PRO A 50 -11.18 -14.15 34.09
CA PRO A 50 -12.45 -14.34 33.38
C PRO A 50 -13.35 -15.37 34.13
N ALA A 51 -14.63 -15.53 33.76
CA ALA A 51 -15.40 -16.70 34.20
C ALA A 51 -16.44 -17.17 33.18
N LEU A 52 -16.20 -18.40 32.70
CA LEU A 52 -17.14 -19.50 32.39
C LEU A 52 -18.30 -19.34 31.38
N CYS A 53 -18.16 -20.16 30.33
CA CYS A 53 -19.07 -21.23 29.88
C CYS A 53 -20.40 -20.95 29.12
N CYS A 54 -20.37 -21.33 27.85
CA CYS A 54 -21.22 -22.33 27.17
C CYS A 54 -22.69 -22.54 27.62
N ALA A 55 -23.64 -22.23 26.73
CA ALA A 55 -24.82 -23.03 26.32
C ALA A 55 -25.63 -22.23 25.28
N ALA A 56 -25.71 -22.63 24.00
CA ALA A 56 -26.67 -23.57 23.41
C ALA A 56 -28.14 -23.07 23.37
N LEU A 57 -28.53 -22.58 22.17
CA LEU A 57 -29.81 -22.70 21.43
C LEU A 57 -31.16 -22.87 22.17
N ALA A 58 -32.11 -21.96 21.89
CA ALA A 58 -33.54 -22.28 21.69
C ALA A 58 -34.34 -21.15 20.98
N VAL A 59 -34.62 -21.36 19.69
CA VAL A 59 -35.93 -21.29 18.98
C VAL A 59 -36.96 -20.17 19.28
N ALA A 60 -37.15 -19.33 18.25
CA ALA A 60 -38.39 -18.92 17.54
C ALA A 60 -39.61 -18.22 18.23
N CYS A 61 -39.85 -17.01 17.73
CA CYS A 61 -41.07 -16.47 17.09
C CYS A 61 -42.30 -15.95 17.88
N ILE A 62 -42.86 -14.89 17.25
CA ILE A 62 -44.16 -14.19 17.42
C ILE A 62 -44.12 -13.08 18.50
N GLY A 63 -44.39 -11.80 18.24
CA GLY A 63 -44.82 -11.07 17.05
C GLY A 63 -45.43 -9.71 17.47
N MET A 64 -45.66 -8.85 16.47
CA MET A 64 -46.75 -7.87 16.36
C MET A 64 -46.61 -6.40 16.85
N PHE A 65 -46.76 -5.49 15.85
CA PHE A 65 -47.24 -4.08 15.85
C PHE A 65 -46.34 -2.99 16.50
N ALA A 66 -46.06 -1.82 15.92
CA ALA A 66 -46.70 -0.98 14.90
C ALA A 66 -45.71 0.08 14.33
N PRO A 67 -45.98 0.72 13.16
CA PRO A 67 -45.05 1.65 12.54
C PRO A 67 -45.20 3.07 13.12
N ARG A 68 -44.09 3.75 13.42
CA ARG A 68 -44.09 5.20 13.65
C ARG A 68 -43.33 5.91 12.54
N LEU A 69 -44.13 6.51 11.65
CA LEU A 69 -43.76 7.66 10.85
C LEU A 69 -43.23 8.76 11.78
N SER A 70 -41.98 9.16 11.60
CA SER A 70 -41.49 10.46 12.05
C SER A 70 -40.64 11.02 10.92
N GLN A 71 -41.25 12.01 10.27
CA GLN A 71 -40.64 12.91 9.31
C GLN A 71 -39.32 13.43 9.90
N THR A 72 -38.20 13.03 9.31
CA THR A 72 -36.95 13.77 9.47
C THR A 72 -36.83 14.65 8.25
N ALA A 73 -36.91 15.95 8.48
CA ALA A 73 -36.79 16.97 7.46
C ALA A 73 -35.52 16.74 6.64
N VAL A 74 -35.68 16.76 5.33
CA VAL A 74 -34.59 16.89 4.37
C VAL A 74 -34.00 18.29 4.60
N SER A 75 -32.99 18.39 5.46
CA SER A 75 -32.09 19.53 5.41
C SER A 75 -31.35 19.41 4.08
N ALA A 76 -31.67 20.30 3.15
CA ALA A 76 -30.85 20.56 1.98
C ALA A 76 -29.46 20.98 2.47
N ALA A 77 -28.57 20.00 2.60
CA ALA A 77 -27.15 20.24 2.79
C ALA A 77 -26.66 20.93 1.52
N ALA A 78 -26.13 22.14 1.71
CA ALA A 78 -25.53 22.95 0.66
C ALA A 78 -24.54 22.09 -0.14
N SER A 79 -24.60 22.17 -1.47
CA SER A 79 -23.59 21.59 -2.35
C SER A 79 -22.20 21.98 -1.84
N PRO A 80 -21.26 21.04 -1.69
CA PRO A 80 -19.89 21.39 -1.40
C PRO A 80 -19.38 22.29 -2.53
N ALA A 81 -18.87 23.47 -2.17
CA ALA A 81 -18.22 24.35 -3.12
C ALA A 81 -17.06 23.59 -3.78
N PRO A 82 -16.91 23.68 -5.11
CA PRO A 82 -15.86 22.95 -5.80
C PRO A 82 -14.48 23.39 -5.32
N VAL A 83 -13.61 22.42 -5.08
CA VAL A 83 -12.19 22.66 -4.78
C VAL A 83 -11.53 23.17 -6.05
N SER A 84 -11.17 24.46 -6.08
CA SER A 84 -10.40 25.04 -7.19
C SER A 84 -8.94 24.61 -7.04
N ILE A 85 -8.42 23.85 -8.01
CA ILE A 85 -7.00 23.57 -8.12
C ILE A 85 -6.44 24.51 -9.20
N ASP A 86 -5.65 25.49 -8.77
CA ASP A 86 -4.96 26.40 -9.68
C ASP A 86 -3.67 25.72 -10.16
N THR A 87 -3.68 25.20 -11.38
CA THR A 87 -2.45 24.74 -12.05
C THR A 87 -1.78 25.90 -12.77
N ILE A 88 -0.57 26.24 -12.34
CA ILE A 88 0.34 27.15 -13.05
C ILE A 88 1.17 26.30 -14.03
N ALA A 89 1.01 26.51 -15.33
CA ALA A 89 1.88 25.89 -16.33
C ALA A 89 3.24 26.62 -16.33
N ALA A 90 4.35 25.87 -16.33
CA ALA A 90 5.67 26.46 -16.48
C ALA A 90 5.93 26.78 -17.96
N GLY A 91 5.94 28.08 -18.29
CA GLY A 91 6.17 28.60 -19.64
C GLY A 91 5.44 29.94 -19.82
N ASP A 92 6.09 30.91 -20.43
CA ASP A 92 5.70 32.34 -20.45
C ASP A 92 4.56 32.64 -21.44
N GLU A 93 3.44 31.91 -21.33
CA GLU A 93 2.20 32.23 -22.01
C GLU A 93 1.04 32.32 -21.02
N GLN A 94 0.46 33.52 -20.95
CA GLN A 94 -0.69 33.87 -20.14
C GLN A 94 -1.95 33.15 -20.64
N ALA A 95 -2.04 31.84 -20.41
CA ALA A 95 -3.25 31.07 -20.69
C ALA A 95 -4.30 31.37 -19.62
N ALA A 96 -5.52 31.69 -20.06
CA ALA A 96 -6.65 31.98 -19.20
C ALA A 96 -6.87 30.85 -18.17
N SER A 97 -7.14 31.23 -16.91
CA SER A 97 -7.48 30.32 -15.82
C SER A 97 -8.65 29.42 -16.21
N MET A 98 -8.37 28.22 -16.70
CA MET A 98 -9.37 27.19 -16.95
C MET A 98 -9.65 26.45 -15.64
N THR A 99 -10.72 26.85 -14.94
CA THR A 99 -11.30 26.02 -13.88
C THR A 99 -11.88 24.76 -14.53
N ARG A 100 -11.12 23.65 -14.52
CA ARG A 100 -11.66 22.35 -14.92
C ARG A 100 -12.38 21.74 -13.71
N MET A 101 -13.71 21.84 -13.71
CA MET A 101 -14.56 21.06 -12.82
C MET A 101 -14.43 19.58 -13.20
N ALA A 102 -13.69 18.81 -12.43
CA ALA A 102 -13.77 17.35 -12.50
C ALA A 102 -15.00 16.92 -11.71
N ASP A 103 -16.11 16.70 -12.42
CA ASP A 103 -17.27 16.04 -11.84
C ASP A 103 -16.93 14.57 -11.59
N VAL A 104 -16.58 14.22 -10.36
CA VAL A 104 -16.49 12.81 -9.92
C VAL A 104 -17.90 12.35 -9.53
N SER A 105 -18.81 12.35 -10.49
CA SER A 105 -20.11 11.71 -10.36
C SER A 105 -19.96 10.21 -10.64
N GLY A 106 -19.41 9.48 -9.67
CA GLY A 106 -19.24 8.03 -9.75
C GLY A 106 -18.21 7.49 -8.75
N THR A 107 -18.39 6.22 -8.39
CA THR A 107 -17.52 5.45 -7.51
C THR A 107 -16.07 5.50 -8.02
N ALA A 108 -15.15 6.10 -7.26
CA ALA A 108 -13.74 6.19 -7.66
C ALA A 108 -13.06 4.84 -7.46
N ARG A 109 -12.76 4.12 -8.55
CA ARG A 109 -12.16 2.79 -8.52
C ARG A 109 -10.69 2.82 -8.94
N VAL A 110 -9.84 2.11 -8.21
CA VAL A 110 -8.42 1.94 -8.57
C VAL A 110 -8.32 0.65 -9.40
N ARG A 111 -8.30 0.82 -10.71
CA ARG A 111 -8.15 -0.30 -11.65
C ARG A 111 -6.69 -0.70 -11.80
N ALA A 112 -6.46 -1.99 -12.05
CA ALA A 112 -5.18 -2.44 -12.57
C ALA A 112 -4.92 -1.74 -13.91
N ALA A 113 -3.79 -1.05 -14.05
CA ALA A 113 -3.28 -0.71 -15.38
C ALA A 113 -3.11 -2.04 -16.15
N GLY A 114 -3.61 -2.11 -17.39
CA GLY A 114 -3.67 -3.35 -18.19
C GLY A 114 -2.40 -4.16 -18.04
N GLY A 115 -2.53 -5.38 -17.52
CA GLY A 115 -1.38 -6.22 -17.23
C GLY A 115 -0.61 -6.55 -18.50
N SER A 116 0.72 -6.43 -18.46
CA SER A 116 1.55 -7.20 -19.38
C SER A 116 1.16 -8.67 -19.24
N SER A 117 1.22 -9.44 -20.34
CA SER A 117 0.94 -10.88 -20.40
C SER A 117 1.65 -11.69 -19.30
N ASP A 118 2.74 -11.14 -18.77
CA ASP A 118 3.63 -11.75 -17.78
C ASP A 118 3.32 -11.36 -16.33
N SER A 119 2.16 -10.74 -16.04
CA SER A 119 1.79 -10.35 -14.68
C SER A 119 1.28 -11.53 -13.84
N LEU A 120 1.96 -11.80 -12.72
CA LEU A 120 1.51 -12.74 -11.67
C LEU A 120 0.33 -12.21 -10.85
N PHE A 121 -0.03 -10.93 -10.97
CA PHE A 121 -1.18 -10.40 -10.25
C PHE A 121 -2.49 -10.73 -10.96
N ALA A 122 -3.49 -11.16 -10.19
CA ALA A 122 -4.83 -11.36 -10.70
C ALA A 122 -5.43 -10.05 -11.23
N SER A 123 -6.19 -10.17 -12.31
CA SER A 123 -6.95 -9.10 -12.94
C SER A 123 -8.44 -9.39 -12.84
N THR A 124 -9.22 -8.35 -12.59
CA THR A 124 -10.69 -8.38 -12.63
C THR A 124 -11.15 -7.21 -13.50
N SER A 125 -12.41 -7.22 -13.94
CA SER A 125 -13.02 -6.09 -14.66
C SER A 125 -13.28 -4.87 -13.76
N GLY A 126 -13.18 -5.04 -12.44
CA GLY A 126 -13.44 -4.02 -11.42
C GLY A 126 -12.18 -3.51 -10.73
N ASP A 127 -12.26 -3.31 -9.42
CA ASP A 127 -11.11 -2.95 -8.59
C ASP A 127 -10.10 -4.09 -8.51
N ILE A 128 -8.86 -3.70 -8.19
CA ILE A 128 -7.78 -4.66 -7.93
C ILE A 128 -8.23 -5.66 -6.84
N PRO A 129 -8.12 -6.98 -7.07
CA PRO A 129 -8.51 -7.98 -6.08
C PRO A 129 -7.52 -7.95 -4.91
N LEU A 130 -8.01 -7.68 -3.70
CA LEU A 130 -7.17 -7.44 -2.54
C LEU A 130 -7.78 -7.91 -1.23
N VAL A 131 -6.89 -8.06 -0.25
CA VAL A 131 -7.18 -8.20 1.17
C VAL A 131 -6.32 -7.19 1.91
N ALA A 132 -6.87 -6.52 2.91
CA ALA A 132 -6.14 -5.66 3.83
C ALA A 132 -6.30 -6.19 5.25
N VAL A 133 -5.23 -6.17 6.03
CA VAL A 133 -5.23 -6.58 7.44
C VAL A 133 -4.08 -5.88 8.17
N ASN A 134 -4.30 -5.48 9.42
CA ASN A 134 -3.30 -4.81 10.26
C ASN A 134 -2.70 -3.54 9.60
N GLY A 135 -3.47 -2.88 8.73
CA GLY A 135 -3.07 -1.65 8.04
C GLY A 135 -2.19 -1.86 6.79
N ALA A 136 -1.87 -3.11 6.45
CA ALA A 136 -1.19 -3.46 5.21
C ALA A 136 -2.19 -3.97 4.17
N VAL A 137 -1.90 -3.68 2.89
CA VAL A 137 -2.74 -4.08 1.76
C VAL A 137 -2.00 -5.11 0.91
N TYR A 138 -2.68 -6.18 0.56
CA TYR A 138 -2.16 -7.31 -0.20
C TYR A 138 -3.01 -7.55 -1.44
N ARG A 139 -2.37 -7.66 -2.60
CA ARG A 139 -3.03 -7.92 -3.88
C ARG A 139 -2.97 -9.39 -4.24
N MET A 140 -4.08 -9.94 -4.70
CA MET A 140 -4.20 -11.34 -5.08
C MET A 140 -3.31 -11.68 -6.27
N LEU A 141 -2.62 -12.81 -6.19
CA LEU A 141 -1.86 -13.40 -7.29
C LEU A 141 -2.72 -14.38 -8.11
N SER A 142 -2.43 -14.50 -9.41
CA SER A 142 -3.07 -15.44 -10.33
C SER A 142 -2.57 -16.86 -10.14
N THR A 143 -1.31 -17.02 -9.70
CA THR A 143 -0.65 -18.31 -9.47
C THR A 143 0.07 -18.29 -8.11
N PRO A 144 -0.07 -19.34 -7.28
CA PRO A 144 -0.91 -20.52 -7.50
C PRO A 144 -2.41 -20.20 -7.37
N THR A 145 -3.26 -21.01 -8.03
CA THR A 145 -4.72 -20.92 -7.91
C THR A 145 -5.23 -21.52 -6.61
N ASN A 146 -4.42 -22.35 -5.94
CA ASN A 146 -4.67 -22.87 -4.61
C ASN A 146 -3.33 -23.06 -3.87
N VAL A 147 -3.19 -22.47 -2.69
CA VAL A 147 -2.04 -22.61 -1.80
C VAL A 147 -2.23 -23.87 -0.96
N GLU A 148 -1.23 -24.73 -0.91
CA GLU A 148 -1.28 -25.95 -0.10
C GLU A 148 -1.33 -25.62 1.40
N SER A 149 -2.05 -26.43 2.18
CA SER A 149 -2.15 -26.25 3.63
C SER A 149 -0.80 -26.35 4.35
N SER A 150 0.17 -27.06 3.77
CA SER A 150 1.56 -27.15 4.24
C SER A 150 2.31 -25.81 4.20
N LEU A 151 1.86 -24.87 3.35
CA LEU A 151 2.42 -23.54 3.18
C LEU A 151 1.68 -22.47 3.99
N LEU A 152 0.64 -22.85 4.74
CA LEU A 152 -0.09 -21.93 5.62
C LEU A 152 0.58 -21.88 7.00
N GLY A 153 0.76 -20.67 7.52
CA GLY A 153 1.20 -20.41 8.87
C GLY A 153 0.04 -20.07 9.81
N ASP A 154 0.35 -19.35 10.88
CA ASP A 154 -0.65 -18.94 11.88
C ASP A 154 -1.71 -17.99 11.30
N ALA A 155 -2.87 -17.96 11.94
CA ALA A 155 -3.91 -16.98 11.63
C ALA A 155 -3.44 -15.57 12.02
N VAL A 156 -3.51 -14.65 11.06
CA VAL A 156 -3.10 -13.24 11.17
C VAL A 156 -4.29 -12.35 11.51
N GLY A 157 -5.48 -12.73 11.03
CA GLY A 157 -6.72 -12.00 11.23
C GLY A 157 -7.88 -12.65 10.48
N THR A 158 -8.99 -11.93 10.40
CA THR A 158 -10.19 -12.34 9.66
C THR A 158 -10.67 -11.21 8.78
N VAL A 159 -11.30 -11.54 7.66
CA VAL A 159 -12.00 -10.57 6.82
C VAL A 159 -13.23 -10.09 7.58
N SER A 160 -13.18 -8.90 8.16
CA SER A 160 -14.28 -8.30 8.90
C SER A 160 -15.27 -7.58 7.98
N THR A 161 -14.80 -7.04 6.86
CA THR A 161 -15.62 -6.26 5.91
C THR A 161 -15.38 -6.73 4.47
N ALA A 162 -16.44 -7.18 3.81
CA ALA A 162 -16.46 -7.39 2.37
C ALA A 162 -17.04 -6.13 1.69
N THR A 163 -16.33 -5.57 0.71
CA THR A 163 -16.76 -4.36 -0.02
C THR A 163 -16.34 -4.42 -1.49
N ASP A 164 -17.19 -3.94 -2.39
CA ASP A 164 -16.84 -3.80 -3.81
C ASP A 164 -16.00 -2.55 -4.09
N GLU A 165 -15.83 -1.65 -3.10
CA GLU A 165 -15.18 -0.34 -3.25
C GLU A 165 -14.08 -0.13 -2.20
N PRO A 166 -12.99 -0.93 -2.25
CA PRO A 166 -11.91 -0.87 -1.27
C PRO A 166 -11.18 0.49 -1.26
N SER A 167 -11.23 1.25 -2.35
CA SER A 167 -10.61 2.58 -2.50
C SER A 167 -11.21 3.65 -1.58
N LEU A 168 -12.46 3.45 -1.15
CA LEU A 168 -13.19 4.39 -0.28
C LEU A 168 -13.15 3.97 1.20
N ALA A 169 -12.48 2.87 1.51
CA ALA A 169 -12.42 2.37 2.86
C ALA A 169 -11.55 3.26 3.76
N ASP A 170 -11.98 3.44 5.00
CA ASP A 170 -11.20 4.13 6.01
C ASP A 170 -10.11 3.23 6.62
N ASP A 171 -9.25 3.84 7.43
CA ASP A 171 -8.14 3.16 8.10
C ASP A 171 -8.62 2.06 9.05
N SER A 172 -9.80 2.21 9.66
CA SER A 172 -10.35 1.21 10.58
C SER A 172 -10.74 -0.06 9.84
N ALA A 173 -11.35 0.07 8.67
CA ALA A 173 -11.69 -1.06 7.81
C ALA A 173 -10.43 -1.76 7.28
N MET A 174 -9.42 -1.00 6.85
CA MET A 174 -8.14 -1.55 6.37
C MET A 174 -7.36 -2.27 7.47
N ILE A 175 -7.40 -1.77 8.71
CA ILE A 175 -6.78 -2.41 9.88
C ILE A 175 -7.57 -3.66 10.29
N GLY A 176 -8.89 -3.56 10.32
CA GLY A 176 -9.80 -4.58 10.84
C GLY A 176 -9.98 -5.81 9.96
N GLY A 177 -9.44 -5.84 8.74
CA GLY A 177 -9.65 -6.94 7.81
C GLY A 177 -10.70 -6.58 6.76
N LEU A 178 -10.24 -6.17 5.57
CA LEU A 178 -11.10 -5.78 4.45
C LEU A 178 -10.78 -6.60 3.21
N SER A 179 -11.79 -6.95 2.42
CA SER A 179 -11.57 -7.56 1.10
C SER A 179 -12.67 -7.19 0.12
N ASN A 180 -12.34 -7.23 -1.17
CA ASN A 180 -13.30 -7.18 -2.29
C ASN A 180 -13.44 -8.51 -3.03
N VAL A 181 -12.81 -9.58 -2.53
CA VAL A 181 -12.82 -10.91 -3.17
C VAL A 181 -13.09 -12.04 -2.18
N ALA A 182 -12.65 -11.90 -0.93
CA ALA A 182 -12.93 -12.85 0.13
C ALA A 182 -14.21 -12.46 0.88
N GLU A 183 -14.99 -13.47 1.28
CA GLU A 183 -16.20 -13.27 2.05
C GLU A 183 -15.88 -12.85 3.51
N ALA A 184 -16.80 -12.14 4.14
CA ALA A 184 -16.66 -11.79 5.56
C ALA A 184 -16.65 -13.07 6.43
N GLY A 185 -15.77 -13.09 7.44
CA GLY A 185 -15.51 -14.23 8.31
C GLY A 185 -14.37 -15.14 7.83
N GLN A 186 -13.86 -14.97 6.61
CA GLN A 186 -12.73 -15.76 6.12
C GLN A 186 -11.45 -15.46 6.90
N THR A 187 -10.68 -16.50 7.20
CA THR A 187 -9.43 -16.36 7.96
C THR A 187 -8.28 -15.99 7.02
N ILE A 188 -7.46 -15.04 7.45
CA ILE A 188 -6.26 -14.60 6.76
C ILE A 188 -5.07 -15.25 7.47
N TYR A 189 -4.27 -16.01 6.74
CA TYR A 189 -3.14 -16.78 7.25
C TYR A 189 -1.81 -16.17 6.81
N ALA A 190 -0.79 -16.33 7.65
CA ALA A 190 0.59 -16.13 7.26
C ALA A 190 1.00 -17.19 6.23
N VAL A 191 2.05 -16.92 5.46
CA VAL A 191 2.60 -17.85 4.46
C VAL A 191 3.95 -18.35 4.94
N SER A 192 4.09 -19.67 5.02
CA SER A 192 5.33 -20.31 5.45
C SER A 192 6.49 -19.96 4.51
N GLY A 193 7.63 -19.57 5.08
CA GLY A 193 8.84 -19.22 4.35
C GLY A 193 8.99 -17.72 4.05
N VAL A 194 8.00 -16.87 4.34
CA VAL A 194 8.14 -15.40 4.25
C VAL A 194 7.46 -14.72 5.44
N ASP A 195 7.82 -13.46 5.70
CA ASP A 195 7.16 -12.68 6.74
C ASP A 195 5.70 -12.35 6.35
N VAL A 196 4.84 -12.22 7.35
CA VAL A 196 3.43 -11.83 7.18
C VAL A 196 3.28 -10.50 6.43
N ASN A 197 4.24 -9.59 6.60
CA ASN A 197 4.29 -8.32 5.90
C ASN A 197 4.68 -8.45 4.43
N THR A 198 5.04 -9.63 3.95
CA THR A 198 5.38 -9.87 2.53
C THR A 198 4.21 -10.47 1.77
N ALA A 199 3.61 -11.52 2.34
CA ALA A 199 2.50 -12.21 1.73
C ALA A 199 1.58 -12.86 2.77
N VAL A 200 0.31 -12.96 2.41
CA VAL A 200 -0.73 -13.63 3.20
C VAL A 200 -1.55 -14.54 2.29
N ALA A 201 -2.24 -15.50 2.90
CA ALA A 201 -3.17 -16.38 2.19
C ALA A 201 -4.58 -16.23 2.77
N CYS A 202 -5.60 -16.21 1.89
CA CYS A 202 -7.00 -16.12 2.29
C CYS A 202 -7.87 -16.94 1.33
N GLU A 203 -8.94 -17.54 1.84
CA GLU A 203 -9.88 -18.27 1.00
C GLU A 203 -10.68 -17.32 0.11
N VAL A 204 -10.74 -17.64 -1.18
CA VAL A 204 -11.56 -16.93 -2.19
C VAL A 204 -12.21 -17.98 -3.07
N GLY A 205 -13.54 -18.07 -3.02
CA GLY A 205 -14.31 -19.02 -3.83
C GLY A 205 -13.89 -20.47 -3.59
N GLY A 206 -13.67 -20.87 -2.33
CA GLY A 206 -13.29 -22.22 -1.93
C GLY A 206 -11.83 -22.62 -2.22
N ASN A 207 -10.99 -21.69 -2.67
CA ASN A 207 -9.56 -21.93 -2.88
C ASN A 207 -8.74 -20.99 -1.99
N MET A 208 -7.67 -21.50 -1.39
CA MET A 208 -6.71 -20.68 -0.66
C MET A 208 -5.86 -19.90 -1.66
N ARG A 209 -6.04 -18.57 -1.72
CA ARG A 209 -5.32 -17.72 -2.68
C ARG A 209 -4.19 -16.98 -2.01
N LEU A 210 -3.10 -16.79 -2.74
CA LEU A 210 -1.93 -16.03 -2.31
C LEU A 210 -2.12 -14.54 -2.61
N PHE A 211 -1.74 -13.69 -1.66
CA PHE A 211 -1.75 -12.25 -1.79
C PHE A 211 -0.38 -11.69 -1.41
N GLN A 212 0.15 -10.78 -2.23
CA GLN A 212 1.44 -10.14 -2.01
C GLN A 212 1.23 -8.69 -1.57
N ARG A 213 2.04 -8.20 -0.63
CA ARG A 213 1.96 -6.80 -0.17
C ARG A 213 2.21 -5.83 -1.31
N VAL A 214 1.39 -4.79 -1.38
CA VAL A 214 1.47 -3.73 -2.40
C VAL A 214 1.18 -2.36 -1.78
N SER A 215 1.44 -1.29 -2.53
CA SER A 215 0.87 0.01 -2.24
C SER A 215 -0.51 0.14 -2.87
N TYR A 216 -1.45 0.75 -2.15
CA TYR A 216 -2.82 0.95 -2.61
C TYR A 216 -3.45 2.17 -1.92
N ALA A 217 -4.10 3.05 -2.70
CA ALA A 217 -4.85 4.20 -2.18
C ALA A 217 -4.10 5.04 -1.12
N GLY A 218 -2.84 5.40 -1.39
CA GLY A 218 -2.00 6.16 -0.46
C GLY A 218 -1.41 5.35 0.71
N LYS A 219 -1.77 4.06 0.85
CA LYS A 219 -1.10 3.13 1.75
C LYS A 219 0.14 2.58 1.06
N GLY A 220 1.29 2.78 1.69
CA GLY A 220 2.58 2.28 1.24
C GLY A 220 3.36 1.65 2.39
N PRO A 221 4.71 1.71 2.38
CA PRO A 221 5.52 1.03 3.37
C PRO A 221 5.47 1.67 4.78
N GLY A 222 4.93 2.88 4.93
CA GLY A 222 4.68 3.46 6.26
C GLY A 222 5.95 3.71 7.09
N GLY A 223 7.07 4.01 6.45
CA GLY A 223 8.38 4.21 7.10
C GLY A 223 9.23 2.94 7.20
N GLN A 224 8.69 1.78 6.82
CA GLN A 224 9.42 0.52 6.71
C GLN A 224 10.34 0.52 5.48
N GLY A 225 11.43 -0.26 5.55
CA GLY A 225 12.33 -0.53 4.42
C GLY A 225 11.75 -1.55 3.45
N LEU A 226 12.44 -1.81 2.33
CA LEU A 226 11.97 -2.81 1.36
C LEU A 226 11.93 -4.21 2.00
N GLU A 227 12.96 -4.59 2.75
CA GLU A 227 13.05 -5.90 3.42
C GLU A 227 11.91 -6.15 4.40
N ASP A 228 11.46 -5.13 5.14
CA ASP A 228 10.30 -5.23 6.05
C ASP A 228 8.98 -5.52 5.31
N THR A 229 8.89 -5.17 4.01
CA THR A 229 7.68 -5.35 3.19
C THR A 229 7.81 -6.47 2.15
N PHE A 230 9.02 -6.97 1.94
CA PHE A 230 9.38 -7.95 0.93
C PHE A 230 10.55 -8.83 1.43
N SER A 231 10.33 -9.48 2.57
CA SER A 231 11.29 -10.30 3.32
C SER A 231 11.50 -11.66 2.65
N VAL A 232 12.21 -11.68 1.53
CA VAL A 232 12.52 -12.90 0.75
C VAL A 232 13.98 -13.37 0.90
N ARG A 233 14.78 -12.70 1.74
CA ARG A 233 16.22 -12.99 1.90
C ARG A 233 16.45 -14.45 2.30
N GLY A 234 17.37 -15.12 1.60
CA GLY A 234 17.73 -16.52 1.86
C GLY A 234 16.65 -17.53 1.42
N GLN A 235 15.56 -17.06 0.81
CA GLN A 235 14.44 -17.89 0.36
C GLN A 235 14.31 -17.86 -1.17
N VAL A 236 15.20 -17.18 -1.90
CA VAL A 236 15.10 -17.05 -3.36
C VAL A 236 15.74 -18.27 -4.02
N ALA A 237 14.96 -19.05 -4.77
CA ALA A 237 15.48 -20.15 -5.57
C ALA A 237 15.84 -19.72 -7.00
N GLU A 238 15.03 -18.83 -7.57
CA GLU A 238 15.21 -18.28 -8.91
C GLU A 238 14.79 -16.81 -8.92
N LEU A 239 15.56 -15.97 -9.61
CA LEU A 239 15.29 -14.56 -9.80
C LEU A 239 15.32 -14.23 -11.29
N THR A 240 14.16 -13.92 -11.87
CA THR A 240 14.01 -13.69 -13.31
C THR A 240 13.63 -12.24 -13.59
N LEU A 241 14.48 -11.54 -14.35
CA LEU A 241 14.23 -10.18 -14.83
C LEU A 241 13.81 -10.23 -16.30
N SER A 242 12.56 -9.84 -16.59
CA SER A 242 11.98 -9.97 -17.91
C SER A 242 12.80 -9.22 -18.98
N GLY A 243 13.21 -9.94 -20.03
CA GLY A 243 14.01 -9.39 -21.12
C GLY A 243 15.52 -9.26 -20.82
N VAL A 244 15.98 -9.68 -19.64
CA VAL A 244 17.41 -9.68 -19.26
C VAL A 244 17.91 -11.10 -19.04
N GLY A 245 17.32 -11.84 -18.09
CA GLY A 245 17.78 -13.20 -17.78
C GLY A 245 17.25 -13.74 -16.47
N THR A 246 17.82 -14.86 -16.04
CA THR A 246 17.42 -15.62 -14.85
C THR A 246 18.65 -16.03 -14.07
N LEU A 247 18.68 -15.68 -12.78
CA LEU A 247 19.63 -16.19 -11.80
C LEU A 247 19.02 -17.34 -11.01
N ILE A 248 19.85 -18.29 -10.58
CA ILE A 248 19.42 -19.48 -9.82
C ILE A 248 20.33 -19.66 -8.60
N GLY A 249 19.76 -20.16 -7.49
CA GLY A 249 20.51 -20.56 -6.30
C GLY A 249 21.18 -19.38 -5.60
N ASP A 250 22.47 -19.52 -5.28
CA ASP A 250 23.21 -18.53 -4.49
C ASP A 250 23.27 -17.16 -5.21
N ALA A 251 23.52 -17.15 -6.52
CA ALA A 251 23.55 -15.90 -7.30
C ALA A 251 22.21 -15.15 -7.24
N ALA A 252 21.08 -15.88 -7.21
CA ALA A 252 19.76 -15.27 -7.06
C ALA A 252 19.55 -14.66 -5.66
N ASN A 253 20.02 -15.35 -4.61
CA ASN A 253 19.95 -14.83 -3.24
C ASN A 253 20.89 -13.64 -3.03
N ASP A 254 22.09 -13.67 -3.60
CA ASP A 254 23.06 -12.58 -3.50
C ASP A 254 22.54 -11.31 -4.17
N ALA A 255 21.99 -11.42 -5.39
CA ALA A 255 21.34 -10.30 -6.05
C ALA A 255 20.12 -9.78 -5.27
N ALA A 256 19.29 -10.68 -4.74
CA ALA A 256 18.16 -10.27 -3.90
C ALA A 256 18.63 -9.57 -2.61
N ALA A 257 19.72 -10.03 -1.98
CA ALA A 257 20.30 -9.39 -0.81
C ALA A 257 20.76 -7.96 -1.13
N VAL A 258 21.45 -7.74 -2.25
CA VAL A 258 21.84 -6.40 -2.72
C VAL A 258 20.61 -5.49 -2.86
N LEU A 259 19.53 -5.98 -3.47
CA LEU A 259 18.29 -5.21 -3.58
C LEU A 259 17.73 -4.82 -2.20
N LEU A 260 17.67 -5.77 -1.27
CA LEU A 260 17.10 -5.54 0.06
C LEU A 260 17.97 -4.60 0.91
N ASP A 261 19.29 -4.65 0.76
CA ASP A 261 20.26 -3.83 1.51
C ASP A 261 20.38 -2.39 0.98
N HIS A 262 20.25 -2.20 -0.34
CA HIS A 262 20.55 -0.93 -1.00
C HIS A 262 19.33 -0.19 -1.55
N ALA A 263 18.14 -0.79 -1.53
CA ALA A 263 16.92 -0.15 -2.00
C ALA A 263 16.58 1.12 -1.19
N THR A 264 16.46 2.24 -1.90
CA THR A 264 16.03 3.53 -1.32
C THR A 264 14.63 3.91 -1.79
N LEU A 265 13.74 4.23 -0.85
CA LEU A 265 12.36 4.62 -1.17
C LEU A 265 12.35 5.96 -1.92
N LYS A 266 11.76 5.98 -3.12
CA LYS A 266 11.55 7.19 -3.94
C LYS A 266 10.12 7.72 -3.81
N SER A 267 9.14 6.84 -3.77
CA SER A 267 7.74 7.21 -3.57
C SER A 267 6.94 6.07 -2.94
N ALA A 268 5.88 6.41 -2.21
CA ALA A 268 4.94 5.41 -1.70
C ALA A 268 4.05 4.82 -2.80
N ASP A 269 3.89 5.51 -3.94
CA ASP A 269 3.09 5.06 -5.07
C ASP A 269 3.88 4.17 -6.04
N SER A 270 3.19 3.20 -6.64
CA SER A 270 3.74 2.37 -7.72
C SER A 270 3.20 2.81 -9.09
N SER A 271 4.10 3.12 -10.04
CA SER A 271 3.75 3.59 -11.39
C SER A 271 3.83 2.48 -12.45
N ALA A 272 3.47 2.78 -13.71
CA ALA A 272 3.58 1.88 -14.86
C ALA A 272 5.01 1.29 -15.01
N ARG A 273 5.05 0.00 -15.35
CA ARG A 273 6.26 -0.85 -15.34
C ARG A 273 6.56 -1.30 -16.76
N LYS A 274 7.84 -1.28 -17.16
CA LYS A 274 8.28 -1.77 -18.47
C LYS A 274 8.70 -3.23 -18.42
N GLN A 275 9.16 -3.67 -17.25
CA GLN A 275 9.66 -5.02 -16.99
C GLN A 275 9.08 -5.54 -15.68
N THR A 276 9.22 -6.85 -15.48
CA THR A 276 8.86 -7.55 -14.24
C THR A 276 10.08 -8.26 -13.69
N LEU A 277 10.22 -8.21 -12.37
CA LEU A 277 11.15 -9.04 -11.62
C LEU A 277 10.33 -10.11 -10.92
N THR A 278 10.52 -11.36 -11.31
CA THR A 278 9.84 -12.52 -10.72
C THR A 278 10.78 -13.21 -9.76
N VAL A 279 10.33 -13.38 -8.52
CA VAL A 279 11.06 -14.06 -7.45
C VAL A 279 10.37 -15.39 -7.21
N THR A 280 11.03 -16.49 -7.56
CA THR A 280 10.57 -17.83 -7.19
C THR A 280 11.26 -18.23 -5.91
N LEU A 281 10.48 -18.55 -4.88
CA LEU A 281 10.97 -18.94 -3.58
C LEU A 281 11.33 -20.43 -3.53
N THR A 282 12.13 -20.82 -2.53
CA THR A 282 12.53 -22.21 -2.24
C THR A 282 11.34 -23.13 -1.97
N ASN A 283 10.24 -22.57 -1.45
CA ASN A 283 8.97 -23.27 -1.26
C ASN A 283 8.10 -23.36 -2.54
N GLY A 284 8.60 -22.87 -3.68
CA GLY A 284 7.93 -22.91 -4.99
C GLY A 284 6.94 -21.78 -5.26
N LEU A 285 6.63 -20.92 -4.27
CA LEU A 285 5.77 -19.76 -4.48
C LEU A 285 6.49 -18.69 -5.31
N LYS A 286 5.71 -17.90 -6.07
CA LYS A 286 6.23 -16.84 -6.92
C LYS A 286 5.67 -15.50 -6.50
N LEU A 287 6.56 -14.51 -6.35
CA LEU A 287 6.24 -13.12 -6.09
C LEU A 287 6.73 -12.26 -7.26
N GLN A 288 6.14 -11.08 -7.44
CA GLN A 288 6.50 -10.20 -8.55
C GLN A 288 6.65 -8.75 -8.13
N LEU A 289 7.76 -8.15 -8.55
CA LEU A 289 7.99 -6.72 -8.49
C LEU A 289 7.94 -6.12 -9.90
N GLY A 290 7.58 -4.85 -9.97
CA GLY A 290 7.66 -4.08 -11.21
C GLY A 290 9.03 -3.49 -11.41
N VAL A 291 9.50 -3.37 -12.64
CA VAL A 291 10.77 -2.72 -12.94
C VAL A 291 10.58 -1.63 -13.99
N SER A 292 11.26 -0.50 -13.79
CA SER A 292 11.30 0.61 -14.74
C SER A 292 12.60 1.40 -14.57
N GLY A 293 13.54 1.21 -15.51
CA GLY A 293 14.93 1.67 -15.32
C GLY A 293 15.52 1.05 -14.05
N ASP A 294 16.26 1.83 -13.28
CA ASP A 294 16.97 1.37 -12.08
C ASP A 294 16.08 1.35 -10.83
N THR A 295 14.78 1.08 -11.03
CA THR A 295 13.78 1.20 -9.98
C THR A 295 12.84 0.02 -9.97
N VAL A 296 12.62 -0.50 -8.77
CA VAL A 296 11.73 -1.62 -8.46
C VAL A 296 10.45 -1.10 -7.79
N SER A 297 9.30 -1.65 -8.16
CA SER A 297 7.98 -1.27 -7.66
C SER A 297 7.33 -2.45 -6.91
N ALA A 298 7.20 -2.28 -5.60
CA ALA A 298 6.67 -3.24 -4.63
C ALA A 298 5.54 -2.56 -3.81
N CYS A 299 5.58 -2.67 -2.48
CA CYS A 299 4.97 -1.71 -1.56
C CYS A 299 5.79 -0.41 -1.56
N GLY A 300 5.60 0.39 -2.60
CA GLY A 300 6.37 1.61 -2.87
C GLY A 300 7.25 1.45 -4.10
N LYS A 301 7.96 2.51 -4.44
CA LYS A 301 8.91 2.59 -5.55
C LYS A 301 10.31 2.81 -4.99
N TRP A 302 11.23 1.92 -5.34
CA TRP A 302 12.52 1.74 -4.70
C TRP A 302 13.63 1.82 -5.74
N SER A 303 14.56 2.77 -5.59
CA SER A 303 15.73 2.88 -6.46
C SER A 303 16.85 2.00 -5.92
N CYS A 304 17.44 1.18 -6.79
CA CYS A 304 18.60 0.37 -6.46
C CYS A 304 19.40 0.07 -7.75
N PRO A 305 20.25 0.99 -8.22
CA PRO A 305 21.13 0.74 -9.35
C PRO A 305 22.06 -0.47 -9.12
N GLU A 306 22.55 -0.63 -7.89
CA GLU A 306 23.47 -1.69 -7.49
C GLU A 306 22.89 -3.08 -7.70
N PHE A 307 21.57 -3.23 -7.53
CA PHE A 307 20.88 -4.48 -7.82
C PHE A 307 21.01 -4.88 -9.29
N PHE A 308 20.85 -3.95 -10.22
CA PHE A 308 20.91 -4.27 -11.65
C PHE A 308 22.32 -4.62 -12.09
N GLU A 309 23.33 -3.94 -11.54
CA GLU A 309 24.74 -4.29 -11.74
C GLU A 309 25.06 -5.69 -11.17
N ALA A 310 24.61 -5.98 -9.95
CA ALA A 310 24.78 -7.29 -9.34
C ALA A 310 24.03 -8.39 -10.12
N PHE A 311 22.84 -8.09 -10.62
CA PHE A 311 22.05 -9.02 -11.42
C PHE A 311 22.77 -9.37 -12.73
N GLU A 312 23.22 -8.37 -13.48
CA GLU A 312 23.96 -8.58 -14.73
C GLU A 312 25.29 -9.30 -14.50
N SER A 313 26.00 -9.02 -13.41
CA SER A 313 27.23 -9.72 -13.05
C SER A 313 27.02 -11.19 -12.66
N GLY A 314 25.80 -11.57 -12.27
CA GLY A 314 25.46 -12.94 -11.85
C GLY A 314 25.02 -13.86 -12.99
N LEU A 315 24.74 -13.32 -14.17
CA LEU A 315 24.29 -14.06 -15.36
C LEU A 315 25.44 -14.85 -16.01
#